data_AF-A0A9Q1HAM8-F1
#
_entry.id   AF-A0A9Q1HAM8-F1
#
_cell.length_a   1.000
_cell.length_b   1.000
_cell.length_c   1.000
_cell.angle_alpha   90.00
_cell.angle_beta   90.00
_cell.angle_gamma   90.00
#
_symmetry.space_group_name_H-M   'P 1'
#
loop_
_entity.id
_entity.type
_entity.pdbx_description
1 polymer ?
#
loop_
_entity_poly.entity_id
_entity_poly.type
_entity_poly.pdbx_seq_one_letter_code
_entity_poly.pdbx_strand_id
1 'polypeptide(L)'
;MAKRSTGQMYAGILFTPGMDSLLTPVSLGVTPVTRHAGDGIAQDISDMCKTYSIHSDQLAGFGFDGQYFHFKVPEKLKENSLRMKVRFIWDPAHLLQLADKDTHKECQWIDDIYKHIAAVLSKFSFGKTFEEAIAKASQLGLAFKAPHWFSDTRFAAYAHGMFRNFIDNYQVPTVVRQVLGKIAESDDQRAGDACSLLRRIRTLEFAINML
;
A
#
# COMPACT_ATOMS: atom_id res chain seq x y z
N MET A 1 8.15 0.35 -25.61
CA MET A 1 7.53 0.11 -24.29
C MET A 1 8.54 -0.57 -23.40
N ALA A 2 8.94 0.03 -22.28
CA ALA A 2 9.80 -0.65 -21.31
C ALA A 2 9.03 -1.81 -20.68
N LYS A 3 9.57 -3.02 -20.77
CA LYS A 3 8.99 -4.21 -20.14
C LYS A 3 9.04 -3.98 -18.62
N ARG A 4 7.89 -3.99 -17.94
CA ARG A 4 7.85 -3.89 -16.47
C ARG A 4 8.66 -5.06 -15.91
N SER A 5 9.79 -4.77 -15.26
CA SER A 5 10.56 -5.76 -14.51
C SER A 5 10.01 -5.82 -13.08
N THR A 6 9.85 -7.02 -12.55
CA THR A 6 9.55 -7.21 -11.13
C THR A 6 10.87 -7.27 -10.39
N GLY A 7 11.00 -6.56 -9.29
CA GLY A 7 12.16 -6.63 -8.40
C GLY A 7 11.86 -7.46 -7.17
N GLN A 8 12.82 -8.26 -6.73
CA GLN A 8 12.84 -8.91 -5.43
C GLN A 8 13.76 -8.13 -4.50
N MET A 9 13.23 -7.69 -3.36
CA MET A 9 14.01 -7.00 -2.33
C MET A 9 14.57 -8.02 -1.35
N TYR A 10 15.85 -7.87 -1.03
CA TYR A 10 16.52 -8.62 0.01
C TYR A 10 16.85 -7.67 1.16
N ALA A 11 16.36 -8.00 2.33
CA ALA A 11 16.68 -7.31 3.56
C ALA A 11 16.77 -8.32 4.70
N GLY A 12 17.51 -7.98 5.74
CA GLY A 12 17.72 -8.85 6.88
C GLY A 12 17.98 -8.07 8.14
N ILE A 13 18.03 -8.80 9.25
CA ILE A 13 18.45 -8.26 10.55
C ILE A 13 19.72 -9.01 10.93
N LEU A 14 20.81 -8.26 11.07
CA LEU A 14 22.06 -8.79 11.60
C LEU A 14 21.99 -8.79 13.12
N PHE A 15 22.37 -9.92 13.71
CA PHE A 15 22.59 -10.04 15.14
C PHE A 15 24.08 -9.88 15.42
N THR A 16 24.46 -8.76 16.04
CA THR A 16 25.87 -8.39 16.28
C THR A 16 26.12 -8.20 17.77
N PRO A 17 26.35 -9.30 18.53
CA PRO A 17 26.72 -9.20 19.93
C PRO A 17 28.01 -8.39 20.10
N GLY A 18 27.96 -7.35 20.92
CA GLY A 18 29.12 -6.49 21.20
C GLY A 18 29.22 -5.21 20.36
N MET A 19 28.24 -4.92 19.49
CA MET A 19 28.05 -3.59 18.91
C MET A 19 26.98 -2.81 19.68
N ASP A 20 26.95 -1.48 19.51
CA ASP A 20 25.98 -0.59 20.16
C ASP A 20 24.53 -0.96 19.86
N SER A 21 24.28 -1.57 18.70
CA SER A 21 22.97 -2.12 18.33
C SER A 21 23.05 -3.64 18.22
N LEU A 22 22.26 -4.34 19.04
CA LEU A 22 22.15 -5.80 19.04
C LEU A 22 21.53 -6.34 17.74
N LEU A 23 20.56 -5.61 17.19
CA LEU A 23 19.84 -5.93 15.97
C LEU A 23 20.02 -4.77 14.98
N THR A 24 20.69 -5.04 13.86
CA THR A 24 20.96 -4.04 12.83
C THR A 24 20.21 -4.41 11.56
N PRO A 25 19.20 -3.63 11.12
CA PRO A 25 18.56 -3.86 9.84
C PRO A 25 19.52 -3.53 8.70
N VAL A 26 19.58 -4.43 7.71
CA VAL A 26 20.41 -4.25 6.51
C VAL A 26 19.59 -4.47 5.25
N SER A 27 19.85 -3.64 4.25
CA SER A 27 19.34 -3.84 2.90
C SER A 27 20.44 -4.48 2.06
N LEU A 28 20.14 -5.64 1.47
CA LEU A 28 21.02 -6.38 0.56
C LEU A 28 20.70 -6.07 -0.91
N GLY A 29 19.80 -5.10 -1.15
CA GLY A 29 19.46 -4.58 -2.46
C GLY A 29 18.15 -5.11 -3.03
N VAL A 30 17.90 -4.72 -4.28
CA VAL A 30 16.73 -5.14 -5.06
C VAL A 30 17.22 -5.70 -6.39
N THR A 31 16.96 -6.97 -6.66
CA THR A 31 17.37 -7.63 -7.91
C THR A 31 16.17 -7.87 -8.81
N PRO A 32 16.30 -7.69 -10.13
CA PRO A 32 15.24 -8.10 -11.05
C PRO A 32 14.98 -9.60 -10.95
N VAL A 33 13.71 -9.99 -10.81
CA VAL A 33 13.29 -11.38 -10.93
C VAL A 33 13.32 -11.75 -12.41
N THR A 34 14.25 -12.63 -12.77
CA THR A 34 14.40 -13.06 -14.18
C THR A 34 13.57 -14.30 -14.51
N ARG A 35 13.23 -15.10 -13.49
CA ARG A 35 12.42 -16.33 -13.60
C ARG A 35 11.37 -16.37 -12.50
N HIS A 36 10.10 -16.20 -12.89
CA HIS A 36 8.93 -16.21 -11.99
C HIS A 36 8.47 -17.62 -11.60
N ALA A 37 9.42 -18.50 -11.29
CA ALA A 37 9.17 -19.87 -10.86
C ALA A 37 10.00 -20.17 -9.61
N GLY A 38 9.51 -21.09 -8.77
CA GLY A 38 10.15 -21.36 -7.48
C GLY A 38 11.63 -21.71 -7.55
N ASP A 39 12.08 -22.42 -8.60
CA ASP A 39 13.51 -22.76 -8.76
C ASP A 39 14.35 -21.53 -9.07
N GLY A 40 13.83 -20.64 -9.92
CA GLY A 40 14.49 -19.38 -10.26
C GLY A 40 14.63 -18.49 -9.03
N ILE A 41 13.55 -18.32 -8.28
CA ILE A 41 13.54 -17.51 -7.07
C ILE A 41 14.47 -18.09 -5.99
N ALA A 42 14.46 -19.42 -5.80
CA ALA A 42 15.36 -20.09 -4.85
C ALA A 42 16.83 -19.94 -5.26
N GLN A 43 17.12 -20.01 -6.57
CA GLN A 43 18.45 -19.78 -7.11
C GLN A 43 18.90 -18.33 -6.89
N ASP A 44 18.03 -17.35 -7.18
CA ASP A 44 18.32 -15.92 -6.98
C ASP A 44 18.65 -15.63 -5.50
N ILE A 45 17.91 -16.22 -4.55
CA ILE A 45 18.19 -16.11 -3.10
C ILE A 45 19.55 -16.76 -2.75
N SER A 46 19.84 -17.93 -3.32
CA SER A 46 21.08 -18.65 -3.05
C SER A 46 22.30 -17.89 -3.58
N ASP A 47 22.17 -17.28 -4.76
CA ASP A 47 23.23 -16.47 -5.35
C ASP A 47 23.43 -15.16 -4.61
N MET A 48 22.36 -14.53 -4.11
CA MET A 48 22.46 -13.39 -3.19
C MET A 48 23.27 -13.77 -1.93
N CYS A 49 22.99 -14.91 -1.31
CA CYS A 49 23.74 -15.36 -0.14
C CYS A 49 25.23 -15.54 -0.48
N LYS A 50 25.57 -16.08 -1.66
CA LYS A 50 26.97 -16.20 -2.12
C LYS A 50 27.61 -14.84 -2.35
N THR A 51 26.92 -13.91 -3.01
CA THR A 51 27.42 -12.55 -3.27
C THR A 51 27.82 -11.83 -1.98
N TYR A 52 27.03 -11.99 -0.92
CA TYR A 52 27.31 -11.39 0.39
C TYR A 52 28.06 -12.30 1.35
N SER A 53 28.56 -13.46 0.90
CA SER A 53 29.27 -14.44 1.73
C SER A 53 28.49 -14.85 2.99
N ILE A 54 27.16 -14.96 2.86
CA ILE A 54 26.27 -15.41 3.93
C ILE A 54 26.26 -16.93 3.95
N HIS A 55 26.71 -17.51 5.05
CA HIS A 55 26.77 -18.95 5.24
C HIS A 55 25.52 -19.50 5.93
N SER A 56 25.18 -20.76 5.64
CA SER A 56 23.95 -21.40 6.15
C SER A 56 23.87 -21.49 7.68
N ASP A 57 25.00 -21.49 8.38
CA ASP A 57 25.12 -21.50 9.83
C ASP A 57 24.93 -20.12 10.47
N GLN A 58 25.01 -19.06 9.68
CA GLN A 58 24.72 -17.68 10.10
C GLN A 58 23.23 -17.33 9.95
N LEU A 59 22.46 -18.16 9.25
CA LEU A 59 21.06 -17.93 8.94
C LEU A 59 20.14 -18.56 10.00
N ALA A 60 19.43 -17.71 10.75
CA ALA A 60 18.37 -18.16 11.65
C ALA A 60 17.08 -18.52 10.89
N GLY A 61 16.74 -17.76 9.85
CA GLY A 61 15.56 -18.00 9.06
C GLY A 61 15.29 -16.96 7.98
N PHE A 62 14.27 -17.23 7.17
CA PHE A 62 13.72 -16.33 6.16
C PHE A 62 12.25 -16.04 6.46
N GLY A 63 11.86 -14.78 6.32
CA GLY A 63 10.46 -14.36 6.25
C GLY A 63 10.05 -14.20 4.79
N PHE A 64 8.97 -14.84 4.38
CA PHE A 64 8.45 -14.74 3.02
C PHE A 64 6.96 -14.39 2.99
N ASP A 65 6.54 -13.70 1.93
CA ASP A 65 5.12 -13.60 1.61
C ASP A 65 4.55 -14.95 1.10
N GLY A 66 3.22 -15.03 0.97
CA GLY A 66 2.54 -16.27 0.57
C GLY A 66 2.87 -16.76 -0.84
N GLN A 67 3.34 -15.89 -1.74
CA GLN A 67 3.70 -16.27 -3.11
C GLN A 67 4.95 -17.18 -3.13
N TYR A 68 5.93 -16.94 -2.25
CA TYR A 68 7.11 -17.81 -2.13
C TYR A 68 6.74 -19.21 -1.62
N PHE A 69 5.81 -19.29 -0.66
CA PHE A 69 5.29 -20.57 -0.17
C PHE A 69 4.49 -21.29 -1.27
N HIS A 70 3.67 -20.57 -2.04
CA HIS A 70 2.94 -21.15 -3.17
C HIS A 70 3.89 -21.74 -4.22
N PHE A 71 5.02 -21.08 -4.49
CA PHE A 71 6.05 -21.56 -5.40
C PHE A 71 7.00 -22.59 -4.80
N LYS A 72 6.78 -23.03 -3.56
CA LYS A 72 7.62 -23.99 -2.85
C LYS A 72 9.09 -23.57 -2.75
N VAL A 73 9.35 -22.26 -2.63
CA VAL A 73 10.71 -21.71 -2.50
C VAL A 73 11.40 -22.22 -1.23
N PRO A 74 10.76 -22.27 -0.05
CA PRO A 74 11.37 -22.83 1.16
C PRO A 74 11.89 -24.26 1.00
N GLU A 75 11.10 -25.12 0.35
CA GLU A 75 11.45 -26.52 0.09
C GLU A 75 12.68 -26.59 -0.82
N LYS A 76 12.67 -25.82 -1.91
CA LYS A 76 13.79 -25.76 -2.86
C LYS A 76 15.07 -25.23 -2.24
N LEU A 77 14.98 -24.28 -1.32
CA LEU A 77 16.14 -23.76 -0.60
C LEU A 77 16.73 -24.80 0.37
N LYS A 78 15.89 -25.61 1.02
CA LYS A 78 16.34 -26.72 1.88
C LYS A 78 17.04 -27.81 1.08
N GLU A 79 16.54 -28.12 -0.11
CA GLU A 79 17.12 -29.15 -0.99
C GLU A 79 18.46 -28.71 -1.58
N ASN A 80 18.59 -27.43 -1.97
CA ASN A 80 19.71 -26.99 -2.80
C ASN A 80 20.89 -26.36 -2.05
N SER A 81 20.69 -25.73 -0.88
CA SER A 81 21.76 -24.87 -0.33
C SER A 81 21.72 -24.60 1.18
N LEU A 82 20.57 -24.79 1.84
CA LEU A 82 20.42 -24.45 3.25
C LEU A 82 20.23 -25.69 4.11
N ARG A 83 21.11 -25.88 5.10
CA ARG A 83 21.00 -26.96 6.09
C ARG A 83 19.64 -26.89 6.80
N MET A 84 19.16 -28.04 7.28
CA MET A 84 17.84 -28.21 7.96
C MET A 84 17.55 -27.25 9.13
N LYS A 85 18.54 -26.50 9.63
CA LYS A 85 18.40 -25.61 10.79
C LYS A 85 17.75 -24.26 10.47
N VAL A 86 17.65 -23.86 9.20
CA VAL A 86 17.05 -22.59 8.78
C VAL A 86 15.52 -22.65 8.87
N ARG A 87 14.91 -21.69 9.58
CA ARG A 87 13.45 -21.57 9.66
C ARG A 87 12.89 -20.77 8.49
N PHE A 88 11.71 -21.16 8.03
CA PHE A 88 10.97 -20.42 7.01
C PHE A 88 9.64 -20.03 7.63
N ILE A 89 9.40 -18.74 7.75
CA ILE A 89 8.21 -18.20 8.40
C ILE A 89 7.42 -17.37 7.41
N TRP A 90 6.10 -17.40 7.57
CA TRP A 90 5.23 -16.43 6.92
C TRP A 90 5.55 -15.05 7.49
N ASP A 91 5.77 -14.09 6.61
CA ASP A 91 5.95 -12.70 7.01
C ASP A 91 4.72 -12.25 7.82
N PRO A 92 4.89 -11.87 9.11
CA PRO A 92 3.79 -11.39 9.93
C PRO A 92 3.05 -10.22 9.28
N ALA A 93 3.74 -9.39 8.49
CA ALA A 93 3.12 -8.30 7.76
C ALA A 93 2.14 -8.85 6.71
N HIS A 94 2.55 -9.85 5.93
CA HIS A 94 1.65 -10.51 4.99
C HIS A 94 0.46 -11.20 5.68
N LEU A 95 0.66 -11.83 6.85
CA LEU A 95 -0.44 -12.41 7.62
C LEU A 95 -1.45 -11.35 8.08
N LEU A 96 -0.97 -10.19 8.54
CA LEU A 96 -1.84 -9.06 8.88
C LEU A 96 -2.62 -8.57 7.66
N GLN A 97 -1.99 -8.50 6.48
CA GLN A 97 -2.67 -8.14 5.23
C GLN A 97 -3.78 -9.14 4.88
N LEU A 98 -3.54 -10.44 5.06
CA LEU A 98 -4.56 -11.47 4.81
C LEU A 98 -5.73 -11.34 5.80
N ALA A 99 -5.43 -11.15 7.09
CA ALA A 99 -6.45 -10.94 8.11
C ALA A 99 -7.29 -9.67 7.85
N ASP A 100 -6.65 -8.58 7.45
CA ASP A 100 -7.32 -7.32 7.06
C ASP A 100 -8.25 -7.55 5.85
N LYS A 101 -7.74 -8.23 4.81
CA LYS A 101 -8.53 -8.60 3.63
C LYS A 101 -9.73 -9.49 3.97
N ASP A 102 -9.57 -10.43 4.89
CA ASP A 102 -10.67 -11.28 5.34
C ASP A 102 -11.71 -10.48 6.13
N THR A 103 -11.26 -9.56 6.99
CA THR A 103 -12.14 -8.65 7.73
C THR A 103 -12.97 -7.77 6.79
N HIS A 104 -12.38 -7.30 5.69
CA HIS A 104 -13.09 -6.50 4.68
C HIS A 104 -14.20 -7.27 3.95
N LYS A 105 -14.13 -8.61 3.86
CA LYS A 105 -15.23 -9.42 3.30
C LYS A 105 -16.49 -9.33 4.16
N GLU A 106 -16.32 -9.23 5.47
CA GLU A 106 -17.42 -9.09 6.44
C GLU A 106 -17.85 -7.63 6.62
N CYS A 107 -16.93 -6.68 6.35
CA CYS A 107 -17.14 -5.25 6.48
C CYS A 107 -17.12 -4.51 5.14
N GLN A 108 -17.89 -5.00 4.15
CA GLN A 108 -17.94 -4.44 2.79
C GLN A 108 -18.17 -2.92 2.71
N TRP A 109 -18.89 -2.36 3.68
CA TRP A 109 -19.14 -0.93 3.76
C TRP A 109 -17.83 -0.11 3.88
N ILE A 110 -16.77 -0.66 4.48
CA ILE A 110 -15.45 -0.03 4.56
C ILE A 110 -14.80 0.05 3.17
N ASP A 111 -14.86 -1.03 2.39
CA ASP A 111 -14.39 -1.05 1.00
C ASP A 111 -15.14 -0.04 0.11
N ASP A 112 -16.45 0.09 0.32
CA ASP A 112 -17.26 1.05 -0.40
C ASP A 112 -16.90 2.49 -0.03
N ILE A 113 -16.59 2.75 1.24
CA ILE A 113 -16.03 4.01 1.68
C ILE A 113 -14.67 4.28 1.02
N TYR A 114 -13.75 3.32 0.95
CA TYR A 114 -12.48 3.48 0.23
C TYR A 114 -12.70 3.85 -1.24
N LYS A 115 -13.61 3.16 -1.94
CA LYS A 115 -13.96 3.47 -3.33
C LYS A 115 -14.55 4.86 -3.48
N HIS A 116 -15.37 5.29 -2.52
CA HIS A 116 -15.96 6.63 -2.52
C HIS A 116 -14.90 7.72 -2.31
N ILE A 117 -14.01 7.54 -1.34
CA ILE A 117 -12.87 8.45 -1.11
C ILE A 117 -12.01 8.49 -2.37
N ALA A 118 -11.55 7.35 -2.88
CA ALA A 118 -10.70 7.28 -4.07
C ALA A 118 -11.34 7.94 -5.31
N ALA A 119 -12.64 7.72 -5.54
CA ALA A 119 -13.37 8.36 -6.63
C ALA A 119 -13.35 9.89 -6.49
N VAL A 120 -13.57 10.42 -5.28
CA VAL A 120 -13.47 11.86 -5.01
C VAL A 120 -12.02 12.34 -5.19
N LEU A 121 -11.05 11.72 -4.53
CA LEU A 121 -9.63 12.12 -4.58
C LEU A 121 -9.11 12.17 -6.02
N SER A 122 -9.48 11.20 -6.85
CA SER A 122 -9.03 11.12 -8.24
C SER A 122 -9.36 12.39 -9.04
N LYS A 123 -10.55 12.99 -8.84
CA LYS A 123 -10.99 14.22 -9.53
C LYS A 123 -10.26 15.47 -9.07
N PHE A 124 -9.71 15.45 -7.86
CA PHE A 124 -8.97 16.56 -7.26
C PHE A 124 -7.47 16.25 -7.16
N SER A 125 -6.98 15.24 -7.88
CA SER A 125 -5.55 14.88 -7.80
C SER A 125 -4.69 15.68 -8.78
N PHE A 126 -5.25 16.10 -9.91
CA PHE A 126 -4.58 16.96 -10.91
C PHE A 126 -5.61 17.63 -11.85
N GLY A 127 -5.17 18.66 -12.58
CA GLY A 127 -5.95 19.32 -13.64
C GLY A 127 -6.90 20.42 -13.17
N LYS A 128 -7.82 20.83 -14.06
CA LYS A 128 -8.67 22.02 -13.87
C LYS A 128 -9.51 22.00 -12.59
N THR A 129 -10.09 20.85 -12.24
CA THR A 129 -10.91 20.71 -11.03
C THR A 129 -10.09 20.82 -9.74
N PHE A 130 -8.80 20.44 -9.78
CA PHE A 130 -7.86 20.66 -8.68
C PHE A 130 -7.48 22.14 -8.55
N GLU A 131 -7.20 22.82 -9.67
CA GLU A 131 -6.91 24.27 -9.68
C GLU A 131 -8.10 25.08 -9.16
N GLU A 132 -9.32 24.74 -9.58
CA GLU A 132 -10.56 25.35 -9.09
C GLU A 132 -10.76 25.13 -7.59
N ALA A 133 -10.41 23.95 -7.08
CA ALA A 133 -10.48 23.65 -5.65
C ALA A 133 -9.45 24.46 -4.84
N ILE A 134 -8.21 24.61 -5.33
CA ILE A 134 -7.19 25.46 -4.71
C ILE A 134 -7.64 26.92 -4.67
N ALA A 135 -8.10 27.45 -5.81
CA ALA A 135 -8.58 28.82 -5.89
C ALA A 135 -9.74 29.05 -4.92
N LYS A 136 -10.66 28.09 -4.81
CA LYS A 136 -11.81 28.20 -3.92
C LYS A 136 -11.44 28.09 -2.44
N ALA A 137 -10.49 27.23 -2.10
CA ALA A 137 -9.95 27.16 -0.74
C ALA A 137 -9.28 28.46 -0.33
N SER A 138 -8.47 29.06 -1.22
CA SER A 138 -7.85 30.37 -1.01
C SER A 138 -8.89 31.47 -0.76
N GLN A 139 -9.97 31.52 -1.54
CA GLN A 139 -11.10 32.46 -1.31
C GLN A 139 -11.75 32.30 0.05
N LEU A 140 -11.75 31.09 0.61
CA LEU A 140 -12.36 30.78 1.90
C LEU A 140 -11.37 30.91 3.07
N GLY A 141 -10.13 31.32 2.81
CA GLY A 141 -9.07 31.38 3.83
C GLY A 141 -8.66 30.00 4.34
N LEU A 142 -8.86 28.95 3.55
CA LEU A 142 -8.58 27.57 3.92
C LEU A 142 -7.28 27.08 3.27
N ALA A 143 -6.48 26.34 4.04
CA ALA A 143 -5.30 25.67 3.50
C ALA A 143 -5.71 24.41 2.73
N PHE A 144 -5.57 24.43 1.40
CA PHE A 144 -5.78 23.25 0.57
C PHE A 144 -4.53 22.37 0.54
N LYS A 145 -4.66 21.10 0.92
CA LYS A 145 -3.57 20.11 0.85
C LYS A 145 -3.89 19.08 -0.23
N ALA A 146 -2.89 18.70 -1.02
CA ALA A 146 -3.08 17.76 -2.11
C ALA A 146 -3.55 16.38 -1.58
N PRO A 147 -4.48 15.71 -2.28
CA PRO A 147 -4.92 14.37 -1.92
C PRO A 147 -3.77 13.36 -1.89
N HIS A 148 -3.69 12.56 -0.83
CA HIS A 148 -2.80 11.39 -0.80
C HIS A 148 -3.56 10.14 -1.26
N TRP A 149 -3.01 9.45 -2.26
CA TRP A 149 -3.60 8.22 -2.80
C TRP A 149 -3.49 7.03 -1.83
N PHE A 150 -4.49 6.16 -1.92
CA PHE A 150 -4.50 4.85 -1.28
C PHE A 150 -3.59 3.85 -2.01
N SER A 151 -3.05 2.88 -1.26
CA SER A 151 -2.28 1.76 -1.78
C SER A 151 -2.87 0.49 -1.18
N ASP A 152 -3.47 -0.38 -2.01
CA ASP A 152 -4.02 -1.70 -1.60
C ASP A 152 -3.00 -2.59 -0.87
N THR A 153 -1.72 -2.26 -1.02
CA THR A 153 -0.57 -3.00 -0.50
C THR A 153 -0.02 -2.46 0.82
N ARG A 154 -0.63 -1.46 1.46
CA ARG A 154 -0.12 -0.86 2.71
C ARG A 154 -1.09 -1.07 3.89
N PHE A 155 -0.55 -1.56 5.00
CA PHE A 155 -1.21 -1.98 6.26
C PHE A 155 -2.24 -0.99 6.82
N ALA A 156 -3.09 -1.46 7.75
CA ALA A 156 -4.14 -0.70 8.44
C ALA A 156 -3.73 0.70 9.00
N ALA A 157 -2.46 0.91 9.36
CA ALA A 157 -1.97 2.24 9.76
C ALA A 157 -2.09 3.29 8.63
N TYR A 158 -2.03 2.85 7.38
CA TYR A 158 -2.24 3.67 6.18
C TYR A 158 -3.71 4.01 5.93
N ALA A 159 -4.64 3.12 6.31
CA ALA A 159 -6.08 3.37 6.23
C ALA A 159 -6.50 4.52 7.15
N HIS A 160 -6.09 4.51 8.42
CA HIS A 160 -6.34 5.63 9.34
C HIS A 160 -5.74 6.94 8.82
N GLY A 161 -4.50 6.90 8.29
CA GLY A 161 -3.88 8.06 7.66
C GLY A 161 -4.68 8.60 6.47
N MET A 162 -5.33 7.73 5.69
CA MET A 162 -6.18 8.11 4.58
C MET A 162 -7.51 8.72 5.06
N PHE A 163 -8.19 8.13 6.04
CA PHE A 163 -9.38 8.72 6.64
C PHE A 163 -9.08 10.08 7.25
N ARG A 164 -8.02 10.17 8.04
CA ARG A 164 -7.56 11.41 8.64
C ARG A 164 -7.16 12.44 7.59
N ASN A 165 -6.43 12.07 6.54
CA ASN A 165 -6.15 12.98 5.42
C ASN A 165 -7.43 13.40 4.69
N PHE A 166 -8.39 12.50 4.50
CA PHE A 166 -9.69 12.85 3.95
C PHE A 166 -10.51 13.74 4.90
N ILE A 167 -10.28 13.72 6.21
CA ILE A 167 -10.97 14.59 7.17
C ILE A 167 -10.24 15.93 7.34
N ASP A 168 -8.91 15.92 7.30
CA ASP A 168 -8.04 17.04 7.62
C ASP A 168 -7.69 17.88 6.38
N ASN A 169 -7.44 17.25 5.22
CA ASN A 169 -7.13 17.97 3.97
C ASN A 169 -8.39 18.47 3.26
N TYR A 170 -9.51 17.87 3.63
CA TYR A 170 -10.79 18.29 3.15
C TYR A 170 -11.57 18.76 4.36
N GLN A 171 -11.77 20.05 4.48
CA GLN A 171 -12.97 20.54 5.15
C GLN A 171 -14.18 20.19 4.25
N VAL A 172 -14.41 18.87 4.11
CA VAL A 172 -14.96 18.08 2.97
C VAL A 172 -16.25 18.60 2.40
N PRO A 173 -17.24 19.03 3.18
CA PRO A 173 -18.50 19.38 2.57
C PRO A 173 -18.37 20.65 1.73
N THR A 174 -17.69 21.68 2.24
CA THR A 174 -17.98 23.05 1.76
C THR A 174 -17.31 23.37 0.43
N VAL A 175 -15.99 23.15 0.31
CA VAL A 175 -15.25 23.46 -0.93
C VAL A 175 -15.68 22.50 -2.04
N VAL A 176 -15.75 21.20 -1.72
CA VAL A 176 -16.09 20.17 -2.69
C VAL A 176 -17.56 20.26 -3.11
N ARG A 177 -18.52 20.54 -2.19
CA ARG A 177 -19.92 20.79 -2.59
C ARG A 177 -20.07 22.04 -3.43
N GLN A 178 -19.31 23.10 -3.18
CA GLN A 178 -19.44 24.32 -3.98
C GLN A 178 -18.87 24.13 -5.39
N VAL A 179 -17.76 23.40 -5.54
CA VAL A 179 -17.19 23.09 -6.85
C VAL A 179 -18.07 22.07 -7.59
N LEU A 180 -18.42 20.95 -6.95
CA LEU A 180 -19.27 19.92 -7.55
C LEU A 180 -20.72 20.41 -7.76
N GLY A 181 -21.25 21.26 -6.88
CA GLY A 181 -22.59 21.85 -6.99
C GLY A 181 -22.71 22.72 -8.24
N LYS A 182 -21.72 23.59 -8.48
CA LYS A 182 -21.65 24.38 -9.72
C LYS A 182 -21.57 23.52 -10.98
N ILE A 183 -20.87 22.39 -10.92
CA ILE A 183 -20.79 21.45 -12.03
C ILE A 183 -22.12 20.67 -12.19
N ALA A 184 -22.78 20.33 -11.08
CA ALA A 184 -24.06 19.64 -11.06
C ALA A 184 -25.24 20.50 -11.54
N GLU A 185 -25.14 21.83 -11.40
CA GLU A 185 -26.09 22.80 -11.92
C GLU A 185 -25.91 23.10 -13.42
N SER A 186 -24.88 22.53 -14.06
CA SER A 186 -24.68 22.65 -15.51
C SER A 186 -25.43 21.57 -16.28
N ASP A 187 -25.92 21.86 -17.49
CA ASP A 187 -26.59 20.87 -18.37
C ASP A 187 -25.59 19.91 -19.08
N ASP A 188 -24.34 19.83 -18.60
CA ASP A 188 -23.31 18.97 -19.17
C ASP A 188 -23.38 17.54 -18.59
N GLN A 189 -22.89 16.57 -19.34
CA GLN A 189 -22.79 15.15 -18.97
C GLN A 189 -22.00 14.95 -17.66
N ARG A 190 -21.20 15.96 -17.26
CA ARG A 190 -20.44 16.03 -16.01
C ARG A 190 -21.30 16.27 -14.77
N ALA A 191 -22.54 16.74 -14.92
CA ALA A 191 -23.44 17.03 -13.81
C ALA A 191 -23.93 15.76 -13.10
N GLY A 192 -24.15 14.68 -13.87
CA GLY A 192 -24.50 13.36 -13.32
C GLY A 192 -23.39 12.79 -12.43
N ASP A 193 -22.14 12.89 -12.89
CA ASP A 193 -20.94 12.49 -12.13
C ASP A 193 -20.79 13.32 -10.85
N ALA A 194 -20.99 14.63 -10.94
CA ALA A 194 -20.91 15.54 -9.79
C ALA A 194 -22.00 15.24 -8.75
N CYS A 195 -23.25 14.99 -9.16
CA CYS A 195 -24.33 14.57 -8.28
C CYS A 195 -24.04 13.24 -7.57
N SER A 196 -23.47 12.27 -8.29
CA SER A 196 -23.06 10.97 -7.73
C SER A 196 -21.98 11.15 -6.65
N LEU A 197 -20.97 11.98 -6.92
CA LEU A 197 -19.88 12.28 -5.97
C LEU A 197 -20.40 13.03 -4.73
N LEU A 198 -21.34 13.97 -4.90
CA LEU A 198 -21.98 14.68 -3.79
C LEU A 198 -22.74 13.73 -2.85
N ARG A 199 -23.45 12.73 -3.40
CA ARG A 199 -24.11 11.70 -2.58
C ARG A 199 -23.11 10.86 -1.79
N ARG A 200 -22.01 10.47 -2.43
CA ARG A 200 -20.93 9.70 -1.78
C ARG A 200 -20.28 10.47 -0.63
N ILE A 201 -20.05 11.78 -0.81
CA ILE A 201 -19.54 12.66 0.25
C ILE A 201 -20.48 12.68 1.46
N ARG A 202 -21.79 12.78 1.26
CA ARG A 202 -22.77 12.73 2.36
C ARG A 202 -22.74 11.39 3.10
N THR A 203 -22.61 10.27 2.39
CA THR A 203 -22.47 8.95 3.01
C THR A 203 -21.20 8.86 3.87
N LEU A 204 -20.09 9.43 3.37
CA LEU A 204 -18.83 9.48 4.11
C LEU A 204 -18.93 10.34 5.37
N GLU A 205 -19.56 11.51 5.29
CA GLU A 205 -19.81 12.37 6.45
C GLU A 205 -20.65 11.68 7.52
N PHE A 206 -21.68 10.93 7.13
CA PHE A 206 -22.50 10.17 8.07
C PHE A 206 -21.69 9.06 8.76
N ALA A 207 -20.90 8.29 8.00
CA ALA A 207 -20.07 7.23 8.55
C ALA A 207 -19.00 7.76 9.51
N ILE A 208 -18.38 8.91 9.20
CA ILE A 208 -17.37 9.54 10.06
C ILE A 208 -17.98 10.03 11.38
N ASN A 209 -19.20 10.58 11.37
CA ASN A 209 -19.87 11.05 12.59
C ASN A 209 -20.38 9.92 13.50
N MET A 210 -20.38 8.68 13.03
CA MET A 210 -20.76 7.50 13.82
C MET A 210 -19.58 6.81 14.51
N LEU A 211 -18.34 7.21 14.18
CA LEU A 211 -17.10 6.72 14.78
C LEU A 211 -16.65 7.66 15.92
#